data_AF-A0A7S3RI46-F1
#
_entry.id   AF-A0A7S3RI46-F1
#
_cell.length_a   1.000
_cell.length_b   1.000
_cell.length_c   1.000
_cell.angle_alpha   90.00
_cell.angle_beta   90.00
_cell.angle_gamma   90.00
#
_symmetry.space_group_name_H-M   'P 1'
#
loop_
_entity.id
_entity.type
_entity.pdbx_description
1 polymer ?
#
loop_
_entity_poly.entity_id
_entity_poly.type
_entity_poly.pdbx_seq_one_letter_code
_entity_poly.pdbx_strand_id
1 'polypeptide(L)'
;EKHLPPHEREQCLAEIAQCDEDAKACKQEGEAKHQQLLEALEKGLHHRRRLYQEASPEVHEACRHLCEACNFIATRLLQQDNMPGAHSLLKRAEQVSDKHDLDR
;
A
#
# COMPACT_ATOMS: atom_id res chain seq x y z
N GLU A 1 -0.72 -1.44 21.32
CA GLU A 1 -1.35 -2.73 21.72
C GLU A 1 -1.75 -3.52 20.49
N LYS A 2 -1.84 -4.87 20.55
CA LYS A 2 -2.27 -5.72 19.42
C LYS A 2 -3.71 -6.17 19.68
N HIS A 3 -4.61 -5.93 18.73
CA HIS A 3 -6.07 -6.02 18.94
C HIS A 3 -6.68 -7.41 18.68
N LEU A 4 -5.89 -8.39 18.22
CA LEU A 4 -6.37 -9.69 17.74
C LEU A 4 -5.93 -10.86 18.63
N PRO A 5 -6.75 -11.92 18.74
CA PRO A 5 -6.37 -13.17 19.40
C PRO A 5 -5.17 -13.84 18.68
N PRO A 6 -4.39 -14.70 19.37
CA PRO A 6 -3.10 -15.19 18.87
C PRO A 6 -3.15 -15.87 17.50
N HIS A 7 -4.20 -16.66 17.22
CA HIS A 7 -4.36 -17.38 15.95
C HIS A 7 -4.69 -16.44 14.79
N GLU A 8 -5.58 -15.46 14.99
CA GLU A 8 -5.89 -14.43 13.98
C GLU A 8 -4.69 -13.53 13.71
N ARG A 9 -3.85 -13.29 14.72
CA ARG A 9 -2.60 -12.56 14.56
C ARG A 9 -1.62 -13.32 13.66
N GLU A 10 -1.42 -14.61 13.89
CA GLU A 10 -0.52 -15.43 13.07
C GLU A 10 -0.99 -15.48 11.63
N GLN A 11 -2.32 -15.61 11.43
CA GLN A 11 -2.91 -15.52 10.10
C GLN A 11 -2.67 -14.14 9.46
N CYS A 12 -2.92 -13.04 10.15
CA CYS A 12 -2.69 -11.70 9.61
C CYS A 12 -1.21 -11.48 9.25
N LEU A 13 -0.27 -11.99 10.04
CA LEU A 13 1.16 -11.90 9.74
C LEU A 13 1.53 -12.71 8.48
N ALA A 14 0.94 -13.89 8.30
CA ALA A 14 1.13 -14.69 7.09
C ALA A 14 0.55 -14.00 5.85
N GLU A 15 -0.65 -13.41 5.97
CA GLU A 15 -1.30 -12.63 4.90
C GLU A 15 -0.47 -11.40 4.53
N ILE A 16 0.08 -10.68 5.53
CA ILE A 16 1.02 -9.57 5.32
C ILE A 16 2.25 -10.03 4.56
N ALA A 17 2.89 -11.13 5.00
CA ALA A 17 4.09 -11.65 4.35
C ALA A 17 3.83 -12.03 2.89
N GLN A 18 2.69 -12.66 2.60
CA GLN A 18 2.30 -12.98 1.23
C GLN A 18 2.11 -11.72 0.38
N CYS A 19 1.41 -10.71 0.89
CA CYS A 19 1.23 -9.44 0.19
C CYS A 19 2.56 -8.75 -0.12
N ASP A 20 3.51 -8.81 0.82
CA ASP A 20 4.83 -8.20 0.65
C ASP A 20 5.65 -8.94 -0.42
N GLU A 21 5.58 -10.28 -0.49
CA GLU A 21 6.23 -11.06 -1.55
C GLU A 21 5.57 -10.82 -2.92
N ASP A 22 4.24 -10.75 -2.98
CA ASP A 22 3.50 -10.44 -4.21
C ASP A 22 3.86 -9.03 -4.73
N ALA A 23 3.97 -8.05 -3.83
CA ALA A 23 4.40 -6.70 -4.17
C ALA A 23 5.84 -6.69 -4.71
N LYS A 24 6.77 -7.44 -4.10
CA LYS A 24 8.15 -7.56 -4.60
C LYS A 24 8.19 -8.19 -6.00
N ALA A 25 7.44 -9.26 -6.22
CA ALA A 25 7.35 -9.93 -7.52
C ALA A 25 6.79 -8.98 -8.59
N CYS A 26 5.67 -8.30 -8.30
CA CYS A 26 5.07 -7.35 -9.23
C CYS A 26 6.02 -6.18 -9.57
N LYS A 27 6.82 -5.71 -8.60
CA LYS A 27 7.81 -4.65 -8.82
C LYS A 27 8.92 -5.07 -9.80
N GLN A 28 9.27 -6.35 -9.85
CA GLN A 28 10.29 -6.88 -10.76
C GLN A 28 9.78 -7.03 -12.20
N GLU A 29 8.48 -7.29 -12.37
CA GLU A 29 7.85 -7.50 -13.68
C GLU A 29 7.48 -6.19 -14.42
N GLY A 30 7.58 -5.03 -13.74
CA GLY A 30 7.44 -3.71 -14.37
C GLY A 30 5.99 -3.31 -14.71
N GLU A 31 5.81 -2.57 -15.81
CA GLU A 31 4.56 -1.84 -16.08
C GLU A 31 3.30 -2.72 -16.18
N ALA A 32 3.45 -3.94 -16.70
CA ALA A 32 2.33 -4.89 -16.85
C ALA A 32 1.71 -5.30 -15.51
N LYS A 33 2.44 -5.12 -14.40
CA LYS A 33 2.06 -5.55 -13.06
C LYS A 33 1.77 -4.40 -12.10
N HIS A 34 1.77 -3.15 -12.58
CA HIS A 34 1.51 -1.98 -11.75
C HIS A 34 0.18 -2.05 -10.97
N GLN A 35 -0.90 -2.52 -11.60
CA GLN A 35 -2.18 -2.67 -10.90
C GLN A 35 -2.13 -3.72 -9.79
N GLN A 36 -1.43 -4.83 -10.03
CA GLN A 36 -1.28 -5.92 -9.06
C GLN A 36 -0.37 -5.52 -7.90
N LEU A 37 0.68 -4.73 -8.19
CA LEU A 37 1.51 -4.11 -7.16
C LEU A 37 0.67 -3.24 -6.21
N LEU A 38 -0.16 -2.36 -6.76
CA LEU A 38 -1.01 -1.48 -5.97
C LEU A 38 -2.01 -2.26 -5.11
N GLU A 39 -2.61 -3.32 -5.66
CA GLU A 39 -3.54 -4.19 -4.93
C GLU A 39 -2.85 -4.96 -3.79
N ALA A 40 -1.65 -5.50 -4.04
CA ALA A 40 -0.86 -6.20 -3.01
C ALA A 40 -0.50 -5.27 -1.85
N LEU A 41 -0.08 -4.03 -2.15
CA LEU A 41 0.24 -3.02 -1.14
C LEU A 41 -1.01 -2.58 -0.34
N GLU A 42 -2.16 -2.41 -0.99
CA GLU A 42 -3.42 -2.10 -0.30
C GLU A 42 -3.88 -3.21 0.64
N LYS A 43 -3.82 -4.46 0.19
CA LYS A 43 -4.13 -5.62 1.02
C LYS A 43 -3.17 -5.70 2.20
N GLY A 44 -1.88 -5.56 1.96
CA GLY A 44 -0.85 -5.52 3.00
C GLY A 44 -1.10 -4.42 4.05
N LEU A 45 -1.51 -3.22 3.62
CA LEU A 45 -1.89 -2.13 4.52
C LEU A 45 -3.16 -2.46 5.32
N HIS A 46 -4.17 -3.05 4.68
CA HIS A 46 -5.39 -3.48 5.35
C HIS A 46 -5.12 -4.48 6.49
N HIS A 47 -4.31 -5.50 6.25
CA HIS A 47 -3.94 -6.48 7.29
C HIS A 47 -3.12 -5.83 8.42
N ARG A 48 -2.23 -4.90 8.10
CA ARG A 48 -1.47 -4.14 9.11
C ARG A 48 -2.38 -3.29 10.00
N ARG A 49 -3.36 -2.57 9.43
CA ARG A 49 -4.36 -1.79 10.19
C ARG A 49 -5.25 -2.65 11.10
N ARG A 50 -5.45 -3.94 10.76
CA ARG A 50 -6.15 -4.88 11.65
C ARG A 50 -5.29 -5.31 12.84
N LEU A 51 -3.98 -5.37 12.65
CA LEU A 51 -3.04 -5.92 13.63
C LEU A 51 -2.42 -4.84 14.54
N TYR A 52 -2.18 -3.66 14.00
CA TYR A 52 -1.49 -2.56 14.64
C TYR A 52 -2.39 -1.33 14.70
N GLN A 53 -2.07 -0.41 15.62
CA GLN A 53 -2.72 0.90 15.68
C GLN A 53 -2.34 1.73 14.45
N GLU A 54 -3.22 2.66 14.05
CA GLU A 54 -2.99 3.49 12.84
C GLU A 54 -1.68 4.28 12.92
N ALA A 55 -1.32 4.77 14.10
CA ALA A 55 -0.06 5.49 14.36
C ALA A 55 1.18 4.58 14.49
N SER A 56 1.06 3.27 14.26
CA SER A 56 2.20 2.36 14.38
C SER A 56 3.19 2.54 13.22
N PRO A 57 4.49 2.26 13.44
CA PRO A 57 5.48 2.32 12.37
C PRO A 57 5.15 1.36 11.22
N GLU A 58 4.56 0.19 11.50
CA GLU A 58 4.18 -0.78 10.47
C GLU A 58 3.10 -0.25 9.52
N VAL A 59 2.08 0.44 10.06
CA VAL A 59 1.02 1.06 9.25
C VAL A 59 1.59 2.25 8.48
N HIS A 60 2.40 3.08 9.14
CA HIS A 60 3.03 4.24 8.51
C HIS A 60 3.95 3.84 7.34
N GLU A 61 4.81 2.84 7.53
CA GLU A 61 5.69 2.34 6.47
C GLU A 61 4.90 1.78 5.29
N ALA A 62 3.81 1.05 5.55
CA ALA A 62 2.94 0.55 4.49
C ALA A 62 2.20 1.66 3.73
N CYS A 63 1.69 2.68 4.42
CA CYS A 63 1.12 3.87 3.79
C CYS A 63 2.16 4.56 2.89
N ARG A 64 3.38 4.74 3.39
CA ARG A 64 4.48 5.34 2.62
C ARG A 64 4.79 4.54 1.37
N HIS A 65 4.94 3.22 1.46
CA HIS A 65 5.21 2.37 0.30
C HIS A 65 4.09 2.44 -0.75
N LEU A 66 2.83 2.48 -0.31
CA LEU A 66 1.70 2.64 -1.22
C LEU A 66 1.70 4.02 -1.90
N CYS A 67 2.00 5.10 -1.16
CA CYS A 67 2.15 6.44 -1.74
C CYS A 67 3.29 6.50 -2.76
N GLU A 68 4.46 5.96 -2.44
CA GLU A 68 5.60 5.91 -3.35
C GLU A 68 5.27 5.13 -4.63
N ALA A 69 4.57 4.00 -4.51
CA ALA A 69 4.12 3.23 -5.67
C ALA A 69 3.10 4.01 -6.54
N CYS A 70 2.08 4.62 -5.92
CA CYS A 70 1.12 5.47 -6.62
C CYS A 70 1.81 6.60 -7.38
N ASN A 71 2.77 7.30 -6.74
CA ASN A 71 3.51 8.41 -7.35
C ASN A 71 4.42 7.95 -8.50
N PHE A 72 5.09 6.81 -8.33
CA PHE A 72 5.92 6.22 -9.38
C PHE A 72 5.09 5.87 -10.61
N ILE A 73 3.97 5.17 -10.43
CA ILE A 73 3.08 4.76 -11.52
C ILE A 73 2.42 6.00 -12.15
N ALA A 74 1.99 6.97 -11.34
CA ALA A 74 1.44 8.23 -11.84
C ALA A 74 2.45 8.96 -12.75
N THR A 75 3.72 9.02 -12.35
CA THR A 75 4.80 9.63 -13.16
C THR A 75 4.95 8.91 -14.50
N ARG A 76 4.87 7.57 -14.52
CA ARG A 76 4.88 6.79 -15.78
C ARG A 76 3.69 7.11 -16.66
N LEU A 77 2.49 7.20 -16.08
CA LEU A 77 1.28 7.56 -16.82
C LEU A 77 1.36 8.99 -17.40
N LEU A 78 1.95 9.94 -16.68
CA LEU A 78 2.22 11.29 -17.20
C LEU A 78 3.17 11.25 -18.41
N GLN A 79 4.22 10.43 -18.36
CA GLN A 79 5.14 10.25 -19.50
C GLN A 79 4.47 9.63 -20.73
N GLN A 80 3.33 8.96 -20.54
CA GLN A 80 2.51 8.34 -21.60
C GLN A 80 1.31 9.22 -21.99
N ASP A 81 1.28 10.50 -21.59
CA ASP A 81 0.17 11.45 -21.79
C ASP A 81 -1.18 10.99 -21.18
N ASN A 82 -1.16 10.00 -20.28
CA ASN A 82 -2.35 9.52 -19.57
C ASN A 82 -2.61 10.36 -18.30
N MET A 83 -3.03 11.61 -18.52
CA MET A 83 -3.36 12.55 -17.45
C MET A 83 -4.47 12.06 -16.51
N PRO A 84 -5.59 11.45 -16.99
CA PRO A 84 -6.65 10.98 -16.11
C PRO A 84 -6.17 9.86 -15.16
N GLY A 85 -5.38 8.91 -15.68
CA GLY A 85 -4.84 7.82 -14.88
C GLY A 85 -3.85 8.32 -13.84
N ALA A 86 -2.94 9.22 -14.22
CA ALA A 86 -2.00 9.84 -13.30
C ALA A 86 -2.72 10.60 -12.18
N HIS A 87 -3.72 11.42 -12.51
CA HIS A 87 -4.49 12.18 -11.54
C HIS A 87 -5.23 11.28 -10.54
N SER A 88 -5.80 10.16 -11.01
CA SER A 88 -6.45 9.18 -10.14
C SER A 88 -5.49 8.57 -9.13
N LEU A 89 -4.26 8.26 -9.55
CA LEU A 89 -3.24 7.69 -8.66
C LEU A 89 -2.69 8.70 -7.67
N LEU A 90 -2.48 9.95 -8.08
CA LEU A 90 -2.03 11.03 -7.19
C LEU A 90 -3.07 11.33 -6.10
N LYS A 91 -4.36 11.43 -6.47
CA LYS A 91 -5.44 11.61 -5.50
C LYS A 91 -5.50 10.45 -4.49
N ARG A 92 -5.20 9.23 -4.95
CA ARG A 92 -5.15 8.06 -4.08
C ARG A 92 -3.94 8.09 -3.14
N ALA A 93 -2.78 8.53 -3.59
CA ALA A 93 -1.61 8.77 -2.74
C ALA A 93 -1.91 9.81 -1.66
N GLU A 94 -2.57 10.92 -2.03
CA GLU A 94 -3.00 11.97 -1.11
C GLU A 94 -3.94 11.41 -0.03
N GLN A 95 -4.98 10.65 -0.39
CA GLN A 95 -5.89 10.04 0.60
C GLN A 95 -5.21 9.08 1.58
N VAL A 96 -4.16 8.40 1.14
CA VAL A 96 -3.37 7.51 2.01
C VAL A 96 -2.48 8.33 2.95
N SER A 97 -1.99 9.48 2.50
CA SER A 97 -1.18 10.43 3.29
C SER A 97 -2.02 11.28 4.25
N ASP A 98 -3.20 11.76 3.84
CA ASP A 98 -4.06 12.65 4.64
C ASP A 98 -4.66 11.93 5.86
N LYS A 99 -4.99 10.65 5.70
CA LYS A 99 -5.40 9.81 6.83
C LYS A 99 -4.30 9.74 7.89
N HIS A 100 -3.04 9.85 7.49
CA HIS A 100 -1.92 9.85 8.40
C HIS A 100 -1.70 11.20 9.09
N ASP A 101 -1.92 12.33 8.40
CA ASP A 101 -1.74 13.66 9.01
C ASP A 101 -2.87 14.05 9.97
N LEU A 102 -4.07 13.48 9.82
CA LEU A 102 -5.19 13.68 10.74
C LEU A 102 -5.07 12.87 12.05
N ASP A 103 -4.29 11.79 12.06
CA ASP A 103 -4.10 10.91 13.22
C ASP A 103 -2.84 11.25 14.05
N ARG A 104 -2.25 12.44 13.82
CA ARG A 104 -1.00 12.92 14.44
C ARG A 104 -1.19 13.83 15.66
#